data_AF-A0A345E536-F1
#
_entry.id   AF-A0A345E536-F1
#
_cell.length_a   1.000
_cell.length_b   1.000
_cell.length_c   1.000
_cell.angle_alpha   90.00
_cell.angle_beta   90.00
_cell.angle_gamma   90.00
#
_symmetry.space_group_name_H-M   'P 1'
#
loop_
_entity.id
_entity.type
_entity.pdbx_description
1 polymer ?
#
loop_
_entity_poly.entity_id
_entity_poly.type
_entity_poly.pdbx_seq_one_letter_code
_entity_poly.pdbx_strand_id
1 'polypeptide(L)'
;MTPTQLAFGAGLVAAVGVYGIVCGTLLTDHEWWPPGDRTPAYYCHWTLVGVFDVALLATAVLDFGAWGLPAPASSVGLVAALLGTAVFVWGARAMDSAETMGVTGDLYTGGPYAYSRNPQYVGMIVGVSGFALAVDSALVAGLAAAHVGWVLLLPRAEEPHLRAEFGDTYDRYAARVPRFVGIRTLYGRGDDEELPH
;
A
#
# COMPACT_ATOMS: atom_id res chain seq x y z
N MET A 1 27.18 -9.72 -15.14
CA MET A 1 25.81 -9.68 -14.61
C MET A 1 24.85 -9.64 -15.78
N THR A 2 23.78 -10.43 -15.75
CA THR A 2 22.72 -10.38 -16.77
C THR A 2 21.83 -9.15 -16.57
N PRO A 3 21.11 -8.67 -17.60
CA PRO A 3 20.13 -7.58 -17.45
C PRO A 3 19.10 -7.87 -16.35
N THR A 4 18.63 -9.12 -16.23
CA THR A 4 17.70 -9.55 -15.17
C THR A 4 18.30 -9.38 -13.78
N GLN A 5 19.56 -9.78 -13.58
CA GLN A 5 20.27 -9.62 -12.29
C GLN A 5 20.46 -8.15 -11.92
N LEU A 6 20.71 -7.28 -12.90
CA LEU A 6 20.86 -5.85 -12.69
C LEU A 6 19.52 -5.21 -12.29
N ALA A 7 18.44 -5.52 -13.01
CA ALA A 7 17.10 -5.03 -12.69
C ALA A 7 16.65 -5.48 -11.29
N PHE A 8 16.72 -6.79 -11.02
CA PHE A 8 16.35 -7.34 -9.71
C PHE A 8 17.21 -6.76 -8.58
N GLY A 9 18.52 -6.67 -8.77
CA GLY A 9 19.45 -6.09 -7.80
C GLY A 9 19.16 -4.61 -7.51
N ALA A 10 18.87 -3.81 -8.53
CA ALA A 10 18.46 -2.42 -8.35
C ALA A 10 17.17 -2.30 -7.53
N GLY A 11 16.20 -3.18 -7.78
CA GLY A 11 14.97 -3.28 -6.99
C GLY A 11 15.24 -3.61 -5.52
N LEU A 12 16.10 -4.58 -5.23
CA LEU A 12 16.47 -4.90 -3.84
C LEU A 12 17.17 -3.74 -3.12
N VAL A 13 18.09 -3.04 -3.80
CA VAL A 13 18.78 -1.89 -3.22
C VAL A 13 17.79 -0.76 -2.92
N ALA A 14 16.91 -0.45 -3.87
CA ALA A 14 15.85 0.54 -3.67
C ALA A 14 14.93 0.15 -2.50
N ALA A 15 14.54 -1.13 -2.42
CA ALA A 15 13.73 -1.66 -1.32
C ALA A 15 14.40 -1.46 0.04
N VAL A 16 15.68 -1.81 0.18
CA VAL A 16 16.45 -1.59 1.41
C VAL A 16 16.46 -0.11 1.79
N GLY A 17 16.58 0.80 0.82
CA GLY A 17 16.46 2.24 1.04
C GLY A 17 15.10 2.65 1.60
N VAL A 18 14.00 2.15 1.01
CA VAL A 18 12.63 2.40 1.50
C VAL A 18 12.45 1.88 2.91
N TYR A 19 12.89 0.65 3.20
CA TYR A 19 12.88 0.11 4.57
C TYR A 19 13.69 0.95 5.54
N GLY A 20 14.84 1.49 5.12
CA GLY A 20 15.64 2.39 5.94
C GLY A 20 14.86 3.63 6.38
N ILE A 21 14.10 4.25 5.47
CA ILE A 21 13.24 5.42 5.76
C ILE A 21 12.09 5.04 6.71
N VAL A 22 11.38 3.94 6.40
CA VAL A 22 10.22 3.51 7.19
C VAL A 22 10.64 3.05 8.58
N CYS A 23 11.67 2.22 8.70
CA CYS A 23 12.21 1.80 9.99
C CYS A 23 12.84 2.97 10.75
N GLY A 24 13.51 3.91 10.07
CA GLY A 24 14.01 5.14 10.70
C GLY A 24 12.88 5.91 11.37
N THR A 25 11.74 6.07 10.69
CA THR A 25 10.55 6.72 11.27
C THR A 25 9.96 5.93 12.45
N LEU A 26 9.92 4.60 12.36
CA LEU A 26 9.33 3.77 13.41
C LEU A 26 10.23 3.59 14.65
N LEU A 27 11.54 3.74 14.49
CA LEU A 27 12.54 3.42 15.52
C LEU A 27 13.22 4.67 16.10
N THR A 28 12.99 5.85 15.53
CA THR A 28 13.59 7.11 15.99
C THR A 28 12.50 8.15 16.22
N ASP A 29 12.82 9.18 17.01
CA ASP A 29 11.92 10.33 17.23
C ASP A 29 11.84 11.27 16.01
N HIS A 30 12.52 10.93 14.90
CA HIS A 30 12.50 11.73 13.68
C HIS A 30 11.43 11.23 12.71
N GLU A 31 10.49 12.11 12.38
CA GLU A 31 9.46 11.85 11.37
C GLU A 31 10.04 12.01 9.96
N TRP A 32 10.40 10.90 9.32
CA TRP A 32 10.79 10.88 7.90
C TRP A 32 9.62 10.49 7.00
N TRP A 33 8.60 9.86 7.59
CA TRP A 33 7.35 9.46 6.97
C TRP A 33 6.15 9.89 7.86
N PRO A 34 5.05 10.44 7.30
CA PRO A 34 4.89 10.81 5.90
C PRO A 34 5.82 11.96 5.51
N PRO A 35 6.45 11.93 4.32
CA PRO A 35 7.34 12.99 3.90
C PRO A 35 6.48 14.23 3.64
N GLY A 36 6.69 15.29 4.42
CA GLY A 36 6.05 16.57 4.15
C GLY A 36 6.37 17.09 2.74
N ASP A 37 5.59 18.07 2.27
CA ASP A 37 5.64 18.55 0.90
C ASP A 37 7.03 19.04 0.47
N ARG A 38 7.56 18.45 -0.61
CA ARG A 38 8.79 18.90 -1.30
C ARG A 38 10.05 18.95 -0.41
N THR A 39 10.12 18.13 0.63
CA THR A 39 11.32 17.97 1.46
C THR A 39 12.38 17.07 0.79
N PRO A 40 13.66 17.10 1.18
CA PRO A 40 14.65 16.12 0.68
C PRO A 40 14.25 14.66 0.95
N ALA A 41 13.59 14.39 2.08
CA ALA A 41 13.05 13.08 2.41
C ALA A 41 11.96 12.64 1.42
N TYR A 42 11.06 13.56 1.03
CA TYR A 42 10.06 13.35 -0.01
C TYR A 42 10.70 12.89 -1.33
N TYR A 43 11.67 13.66 -1.83
CA TYR A 43 12.32 13.33 -3.10
C TYR A 43 13.10 12.02 -3.02
N CYS A 44 13.78 11.77 -1.90
CA CYS A 44 14.51 10.52 -1.67
C CYS A 44 13.56 9.32 -1.70
N HIS A 45 12.47 9.37 -0.94
CA HIS A 45 11.47 8.31 -0.90
C HIS A 45 10.89 8.00 -2.29
N TRP A 46 10.36 9.02 -2.98
CA TRP A 46 9.74 8.82 -4.29
C TRP A 46 10.73 8.41 -5.38
N THR A 47 11.99 8.84 -5.28
CA THR A 47 13.05 8.34 -6.17
C THR A 47 13.31 6.86 -5.93
N LEU A 48 13.41 6.43 -4.67
CA LEU A 48 13.61 5.02 -4.33
C LEU A 48 12.43 4.16 -4.78
N VAL A 49 11.20 4.59 -4.53
CA VAL A 49 9.99 3.90 -5.00
C VAL A 49 9.96 3.85 -6.53
N GLY A 50 10.24 4.96 -7.23
CA GLY A 50 10.28 4.97 -8.69
C GLY A 50 11.36 4.05 -9.28
N VAL A 51 12.55 4.00 -8.67
CA VAL A 51 13.61 3.04 -9.05
C VAL A 51 13.14 1.61 -8.82
N PHE A 52 12.47 1.34 -7.69
CA PHE A 52 11.92 0.04 -7.38
C PHE A 52 10.85 -0.39 -8.41
N ASP A 53 9.92 0.49 -8.77
CA ASP A 53 8.83 0.17 -9.71
C ASP A 53 9.38 -0.11 -11.11
N VAL A 54 10.34 0.70 -11.58
CA VAL A 54 11.02 0.47 -12.85
C VAL A 54 11.79 -0.85 -12.81
N ALA A 55 12.49 -1.15 -11.72
CA ALA A 55 13.20 -2.41 -11.54
C ALA A 55 12.25 -3.62 -11.50
N LEU A 56 11.10 -3.50 -10.83
CA LEU A 56 10.05 -4.52 -10.76
C LEU A 56 9.51 -4.83 -12.16
N LEU A 57 9.14 -3.79 -12.93
CA LEU A 57 8.63 -3.94 -14.28
C LEU A 57 9.70 -4.48 -15.24
N ALA A 58 10.94 -4.00 -15.15
CA ALA A 58 12.04 -4.51 -15.96
C ALA A 58 12.32 -5.99 -15.65
N THR A 59 12.33 -6.37 -14.37
CA THR A 59 12.48 -7.78 -13.96
C THR A 59 11.31 -8.62 -14.49
N ALA A 60 10.09 -8.12 -14.40
CA ALA A 60 8.90 -8.80 -14.90
C ALA A 60 8.94 -9.05 -16.41
N VAL A 61 9.43 -8.08 -17.19
CA VAL A 61 9.58 -8.25 -18.64
C VAL A 61 10.72 -9.23 -18.98
N LEU A 62 11.84 -9.16 -18.24
CA LEU A 62 13.04 -9.94 -18.52
C LEU A 62 12.97 -11.39 -18.04
N ASP A 63 12.10 -11.69 -17.07
CA ASP A 63 12.01 -12.99 -16.37
C ASP A 63 10.58 -13.58 -16.42
N PHE A 64 9.74 -13.11 -17.35
CA PHE A 64 8.35 -13.56 -17.47
C PHE A 64 8.25 -15.07 -17.73
N GLY A 65 7.41 -15.76 -16.97
CA GLY A 65 7.18 -17.21 -17.14
C GLY A 65 8.35 -18.10 -16.74
N ALA A 66 9.38 -17.55 -16.08
CA ALA A 66 10.58 -18.29 -15.74
C ALA A 66 10.35 -19.30 -14.59
N TRP A 67 9.32 -19.12 -13.77
CA TRP A 67 9.05 -19.98 -12.62
C TRP A 67 8.25 -21.24 -12.99
N GLY A 68 7.41 -21.19 -14.02
CA GLY A 68 6.70 -22.35 -14.56
C GLY A 68 5.44 -22.72 -13.76
N LEU A 69 4.72 -21.73 -13.24
CA LEU A 69 3.45 -21.90 -12.58
C LEU A 69 2.37 -22.43 -13.55
N PRO A 70 1.37 -23.19 -13.06
CA PRO A 70 0.27 -23.64 -13.89
C PRO A 70 -0.61 -22.46 -14.33
N ALA A 71 -1.11 -22.48 -15.57
CA ALA A 71 -1.89 -21.38 -16.17
C ALA A 71 -3.05 -20.83 -15.31
N PRO A 72 -3.79 -21.65 -14.52
CA PRO A 72 -4.79 -21.12 -13.59
C PRO A 72 -4.21 -20.16 -12.55
N ALA A 73 -2.98 -20.39 -12.06
CA ALA A 73 -2.34 -19.51 -11.08
C ALA A 73 -2.09 -18.11 -11.65
N SER A 74 -1.59 -18.02 -12.89
CA SER A 74 -1.37 -16.73 -13.57
C SER A 74 -2.69 -16.00 -13.84
N SER A 75 -3.76 -16.74 -14.16
CA SER A 75 -5.09 -16.17 -14.37
C SER A 75 -5.69 -15.61 -13.07
N VAL A 76 -5.58 -16.36 -11.97
CA VAL A 76 -5.96 -15.88 -10.62
C VAL A 76 -5.13 -14.65 -10.24
N GLY A 77 -3.82 -14.68 -10.52
CA GLY A 77 -2.92 -13.55 -10.31
C GLY A 77 -3.38 -12.30 -11.05
N LEU A 78 -3.71 -12.43 -12.34
CA LEU A 78 -4.20 -11.30 -13.14
C LEU A 78 -5.51 -10.72 -12.57
N VAL A 79 -6.46 -11.57 -12.21
CA VAL A 79 -7.72 -11.12 -11.59
C VAL A 79 -7.43 -10.41 -10.27
N ALA A 80 -6.56 -10.95 -9.42
CA ALA A 80 -6.17 -10.30 -8.17
C ALA A 80 -5.46 -8.95 -8.42
N ALA A 81 -4.59 -8.86 -9.42
CA ALA A 81 -3.91 -7.61 -9.78
C ALA A 81 -4.91 -6.51 -10.16
N LEU A 82 -5.91 -6.86 -10.98
CA LEU A 82 -6.97 -5.95 -11.42
C LEU A 82 -7.88 -5.52 -10.26
N LEU A 83 -8.28 -6.47 -9.41
CA LEU A 83 -9.09 -6.17 -8.21
C LEU A 83 -8.33 -5.28 -7.22
N GLY A 84 -7.05 -5.58 -6.95
CA GLY A 84 -6.19 -4.75 -6.10
C GLY A 84 -6.05 -3.33 -6.65
N THR A 85 -5.84 -3.20 -7.96
CA THR A 85 -5.79 -1.90 -8.65
C THR A 85 -7.12 -1.14 -8.50
N ALA A 86 -8.25 -1.82 -8.68
CA ALA A 86 -9.57 -1.20 -8.52
C ALA A 86 -9.79 -0.69 -7.10
N VAL A 87 -9.41 -1.45 -6.07
CA VAL A 87 -9.49 -1.05 -4.67
C VAL A 87 -8.56 0.13 -4.36
N PHE A 88 -7.33 0.12 -4.89
CA PHE A 88 -6.39 1.22 -4.75
C PHE A 88 -6.98 2.52 -5.32
N VAL A 89 -7.47 2.46 -6.56
CA VAL A 89 -8.08 3.60 -7.25
C VAL A 89 -9.34 4.09 -6.54
N TRP A 90 -10.15 3.19 -5.98
CA TRP A 90 -11.33 3.56 -5.19
C TRP A 90 -10.93 4.34 -3.93
N GLY A 91 -9.92 3.87 -3.21
CA GLY A 91 -9.34 4.56 -2.06
C GLY A 91 -8.77 5.94 -2.41
N ALA A 92 -7.97 6.02 -3.48
CA ALA A 92 -7.34 7.25 -3.93
C ALA A 92 -8.37 8.32 -4.35
N ARG A 93 -9.40 7.92 -5.12
CA ARG A 93 -10.47 8.84 -5.52
C ARG A 93 -11.33 9.32 -4.37
N ALA A 94 -11.51 8.49 -3.34
CA ALA A 94 -12.26 8.91 -2.15
C ALA A 94 -11.53 10.04 -1.39
N MET A 95 -10.20 10.01 -1.31
CA MET A 95 -9.41 11.11 -0.75
C MET A 95 -9.46 12.36 -1.61
N ASP A 96 -9.14 12.24 -2.90
CA ASP A 96 -9.10 13.36 -3.86
C ASP A 96 -10.45 14.10 -3.96
N SER A 97 -11.55 13.34 -4.01
CA SER A 97 -12.89 13.90 -4.01
C SER A 97 -13.19 14.71 -2.75
N ALA A 98 -12.68 14.30 -1.60
CA ALA A 98 -12.99 14.93 -0.34
C ALA A 98 -12.10 16.16 -0.09
N GLU A 99 -10.83 16.12 -0.50
CA GLU A 99 -9.97 17.30 -0.59
C GLU A 99 -10.60 18.39 -1.47
N THR A 100 -11.14 18.00 -2.63
CA THR A 100 -11.82 18.91 -3.56
C THR A 100 -13.10 19.53 -2.99
N MET A 101 -13.82 18.80 -2.13
CA MET A 101 -15.03 19.29 -1.46
C MET A 101 -14.76 20.21 -0.26
N GLY A 102 -13.50 20.55 0.01
CA GLY A 102 -13.13 21.40 1.15
C GLY A 102 -13.26 20.70 2.50
N VAL A 103 -13.27 19.35 2.50
CA VAL A 103 -13.21 18.51 3.69
C VAL A 103 -11.75 18.39 4.21
N THR A 104 -10.86 19.25 3.70
CA THR A 104 -9.46 19.35 4.08
C THR A 104 -9.37 19.75 5.56
N GLY A 105 -9.23 18.74 6.43
CA GLY A 105 -9.23 18.89 7.88
C GLY A 105 -10.14 17.91 8.63
N ASP A 106 -10.93 17.07 7.94
CA ASP A 106 -11.73 16.01 8.57
C ASP A 106 -11.21 14.61 8.22
N LEU A 107 -11.33 13.70 9.19
CA LEU A 107 -10.92 12.31 9.04
C LEU A 107 -11.84 11.56 8.05
N TYR A 108 -11.26 11.01 6.98
CA TYR A 108 -12.00 10.20 6.01
C TYR A 108 -12.45 8.86 6.60
N THR A 109 -13.76 8.69 6.74
CA THR A 109 -14.38 7.48 7.30
C THR A 109 -15.43 6.83 6.38
N GLY A 110 -15.76 7.47 5.27
CA GLY A 110 -16.77 7.01 4.31
C GLY A 110 -16.23 6.19 3.14
N GLY A 111 -17.13 5.57 2.37
CA GLY A 111 -16.79 4.81 1.18
C GLY A 111 -15.80 3.66 1.47
N PRO A 112 -14.64 3.57 0.80
CA PRO A 112 -13.67 2.52 1.06
C PRO A 112 -13.06 2.60 2.47
N TYR A 113 -13.06 3.80 3.09
CA TYR A 113 -12.56 4.02 4.44
C TYR A 113 -13.49 3.46 5.53
N ALA A 114 -14.74 3.12 5.19
CA ALA A 114 -15.62 2.41 6.12
C ALA A 114 -15.21 0.94 6.32
N TYR A 115 -14.50 0.35 5.35
CA TYR A 115 -14.11 -1.07 5.34
C TYR A 115 -12.69 -1.30 5.84
N SER A 116 -11.83 -0.31 5.63
CA SER A 116 -10.41 -0.32 5.91
C SER A 116 -9.96 1.09 6.25
N ARG A 117 -9.11 1.27 7.27
CA ARG A 117 -8.47 2.58 7.46
C ARG A 117 -7.47 2.92 6.37
N ASN A 118 -7.06 1.91 5.60
CA ASN A 118 -6.00 2.02 4.60
C ASN A 118 -6.35 1.26 3.31
N PRO A 119 -7.46 1.59 2.64
CA PRO A 119 -7.94 0.83 1.48
C PRO A 119 -6.92 0.83 0.33
N GLN A 120 -6.17 1.92 0.18
CA GLN A 120 -5.10 2.03 -0.82
C GLN A 120 -3.99 1.01 -0.56
N TYR A 121 -3.53 0.87 0.69
CA TYR A 121 -2.53 -0.14 1.06
C TYR A 121 -3.04 -1.56 0.86
N VAL A 122 -4.33 -1.83 1.13
CA VAL A 122 -4.97 -3.11 0.79
C VAL A 122 -4.91 -3.38 -0.71
N GLY A 123 -5.29 -2.39 -1.52
CA GLY A 123 -5.25 -2.46 -2.98
C GLY A 123 -3.85 -2.73 -3.51
N MET A 124 -2.83 -2.06 -2.97
CA MET A 124 -1.44 -2.27 -3.34
C MET A 124 -0.92 -3.66 -2.97
N ILE A 125 -1.23 -4.16 -1.76
CA ILE A 125 -0.83 -5.51 -1.33
C ILE A 125 -1.43 -6.58 -2.26
N VAL A 126 -2.75 -6.51 -2.51
CA VAL A 126 -3.44 -7.45 -3.39
C VAL A 126 -2.95 -7.31 -4.84
N GLY A 127 -2.78 -6.07 -5.30
CA GLY A 127 -2.36 -5.72 -6.64
C GLY A 127 -0.98 -6.31 -6.99
N VAL A 128 0.02 -6.00 -6.17
CA VAL A 128 1.41 -6.46 -6.41
C VAL A 128 1.56 -7.97 -6.23
N SER A 129 0.83 -8.57 -5.30
CA SER A 129 0.83 -10.03 -5.09
C SER A 129 0.20 -10.75 -6.30
N GLY A 130 -0.93 -10.23 -6.81
CA GLY A 130 -1.54 -10.72 -8.03
C GLY A 130 -0.64 -10.55 -9.25
N PHE A 131 0.01 -9.40 -9.38
CA PHE A 131 0.98 -9.14 -10.45
C PHE A 131 2.13 -10.15 -10.45
N ALA A 132 2.72 -10.45 -9.29
CA ALA A 132 3.78 -11.45 -9.20
C ALA A 132 3.33 -12.85 -9.63
N LEU A 133 2.12 -13.26 -9.26
CA LEU A 133 1.53 -14.53 -9.72
C LEU A 133 1.24 -14.53 -11.22
N ALA A 134 0.76 -13.41 -11.77
CA ALA A 134 0.47 -13.27 -13.19
C ALA A 134 1.73 -13.35 -14.07
N VAL A 135 2.84 -12.77 -13.57
CA VAL A 135 4.13 -12.73 -14.28
C VAL A 135 4.87 -14.07 -14.23
N ASP A 136 4.56 -14.93 -13.25
CA ASP A 136 5.17 -16.26 -13.12
C ASP A 136 6.72 -16.19 -13.02
N SER A 137 7.20 -15.35 -12.09
CA SER A 137 8.63 -15.15 -11.80
C SER A 137 8.89 -15.13 -10.29
N ALA A 138 9.82 -15.98 -9.84
CA ALA A 138 10.26 -16.01 -8.44
C ALA A 138 10.98 -14.71 -8.04
N LEU A 139 11.67 -14.05 -8.98
CA LEU A 139 12.34 -12.78 -8.74
C LEU A 139 11.32 -11.66 -8.50
N VAL A 140 10.29 -11.59 -9.34
CA VAL A 140 9.19 -10.63 -9.18
C VAL A 140 8.42 -10.91 -7.89
N ALA A 141 8.19 -12.17 -7.53
CA ALA A 141 7.59 -12.52 -6.25
C ALA A 141 8.43 -12.07 -5.04
N GLY A 142 9.76 -12.16 -5.13
CA GLY A 142 10.67 -11.62 -4.10
C GLY A 142 10.57 -10.10 -3.95
N LEU A 143 10.53 -9.36 -5.05
CA LEU A 143 10.32 -7.91 -5.02
C LEU A 143 8.92 -7.57 -4.50
N ALA A 144 7.88 -8.25 -4.97
CA ALA A 144 6.51 -8.06 -4.48
C ALA A 144 6.40 -8.31 -2.97
N ALA A 145 7.07 -9.34 -2.44
CA ALA A 145 7.13 -9.59 -1.01
C ALA A 145 7.83 -8.44 -0.25
N ALA A 146 8.93 -7.90 -0.79
CA ALA A 146 9.60 -6.74 -0.21
C ALA A 146 8.68 -5.51 -0.18
N HIS A 147 7.96 -5.25 -1.27
CA HIS A 147 6.98 -4.18 -1.38
C HIS A 147 5.84 -4.34 -0.36
N VAL A 148 5.22 -5.53 -0.30
CA VAL A 148 4.17 -5.84 0.69
C VAL A 148 4.68 -5.59 2.11
N GLY A 149 5.89 -6.03 2.43
CA GLY A 149 6.44 -5.87 3.78
C GLY A 149 6.58 -4.40 4.21
N TRP A 150 7.04 -3.48 3.35
CA TRP A 150 7.10 -2.07 3.74
C TRP A 150 5.69 -1.45 3.76
N VAL A 151 4.79 -1.84 2.86
CA VAL A 151 3.42 -1.32 2.84
C VAL A 151 2.68 -1.69 4.12
N LEU A 152 2.97 -2.87 4.70
CA LEU A 152 2.44 -3.27 6.00
C LEU A 152 2.95 -2.42 7.18
N LEU A 153 4.08 -1.74 7.00
CA LEU A 153 4.69 -0.87 8.01
C LEU A 153 4.21 0.58 7.88
N LEU A 154 3.92 1.08 6.67
CA LEU A 154 3.54 2.48 6.43
C LEU A 154 2.39 2.96 7.33
N PRO A 155 1.26 2.24 7.49
CA PRO A 155 0.22 2.67 8.42
C PRO A 155 0.74 2.87 9.83
N ARG A 156 1.63 2.01 10.33
CA ARG A 156 2.13 2.15 11.70
C ARG A 156 2.92 3.44 11.90
N ALA A 157 3.56 3.94 10.86
CA ALA A 157 4.26 5.23 10.88
C ALA A 157 3.28 6.41 10.76
N GLU A 158 2.15 6.23 10.05
CA GLU A 158 1.15 7.30 9.83
C GLU A 158 0.13 7.45 10.97
N GLU A 159 -0.28 6.35 11.61
CA GLU A 159 -1.33 6.38 12.64
C GLU A 159 -1.02 7.31 13.84
N PRO A 160 0.24 7.45 14.33
CA PRO A 160 0.57 8.45 15.35
C PRO A 160 0.28 9.89 14.89
N HIS A 161 0.61 10.23 13.65
CA HIS A 161 0.35 11.55 13.07
C HIS A 161 -1.16 11.81 12.99
N LEU A 162 -1.93 10.84 12.44
CA LEU A 162 -3.39 10.94 12.38
C LEU A 162 -4.02 11.06 13.77
N ARG A 163 -3.47 10.38 14.78
CA ARG A 163 -3.94 10.53 16.17
C ARG A 163 -3.59 11.90 16.76
N ALA A 164 -2.42 12.44 16.46
CA ALA A 164 -2.02 13.78 16.89
C ALA A 164 -2.90 14.87 16.26
N GLU A 165 -3.28 14.70 14.99
CA GLU A 165 -4.11 15.63 14.24
C GLU A 165 -5.59 15.57 14.64
N PHE A 166 -6.17 14.36 14.72
CA PHE A 166 -7.62 14.16 14.87
C PHE A 166 -8.07 13.68 16.27
N GLY A 167 -7.13 13.35 17.16
CA GLY A 167 -7.40 12.98 18.56
C GLY A 167 -8.48 11.90 18.73
N ASP A 168 -9.43 12.16 19.61
CA ASP A 168 -10.52 11.24 19.96
C ASP A 168 -11.37 10.78 18.76
N THR A 169 -11.48 11.62 17.72
CA THR A 169 -12.20 11.25 16.49
C THR A 169 -11.51 10.11 15.78
N TYR A 170 -10.18 10.13 15.71
CA TYR A 170 -9.39 9.03 15.16
C TYR A 170 -9.51 7.78 16.00
N ASP A 171 -9.45 7.89 17.33
CA ASP A 171 -9.53 6.71 18.20
C ASP A 171 -10.90 6.03 18.13
N ARG A 172 -12.00 6.79 18.06
CA ARG A 172 -13.34 6.22 17.82
C ARG A 172 -13.43 5.50 16.48
N TYR A 173 -12.84 6.07 15.43
CA TYR A 173 -12.79 5.46 14.11
C TYR A 173 -11.94 4.17 14.11
N ALA A 174 -10.74 4.22 14.71
CA ALA A 174 -9.81 3.09 14.79
C ALA A 174 -10.34 1.92 15.62
N ALA A 175 -11.21 2.18 16.59
CA ALA A 175 -11.90 1.15 17.36
C ALA A 175 -12.91 0.36 16.52
N ARG A 176 -13.54 1.00 15.53
CA ARG A 176 -14.60 0.40 14.68
C ARG A 176 -14.02 -0.23 13.41
N VAL A 177 -13.11 0.47 12.74
CA VAL A 177 -12.60 0.08 11.42
C VAL A 177 -11.21 -0.56 11.52
N PRO A 178 -10.99 -1.76 10.96
CA PRO A 178 -9.68 -2.41 11.00
C PRO A 178 -8.64 -1.64 10.16
N ARG A 179 -7.36 -1.83 10.48
CA ARG A 179 -6.26 -1.18 9.76
C ARG A 179 -6.22 -1.53 8.28
N PHE A 180 -6.40 -2.81 7.93
CA PHE A 180 -6.41 -3.31 6.55
C PHE A 180 -7.76 -3.93 6.21
N VAL A 181 -8.00 -5.20 6.50
CA VAL A 181 -9.31 -5.86 6.40
C VAL A 181 -9.44 -6.84 7.56
N GLY A 182 -10.66 -7.12 8.01
CA GLY A 182 -10.88 -8.06 9.10
C GLY A 182 -12.33 -8.52 9.21
N ILE A 183 -12.64 -9.30 10.24
CA ILE A 183 -13.99 -9.84 10.45
C ILE A 183 -15.07 -8.73 10.48
N ARG A 184 -14.74 -7.56 11.04
CA ARG A 184 -15.64 -6.40 11.08
C ARG A 184 -15.94 -5.83 9.69
N THR A 185 -15.02 -5.96 8.73
CA THR A 185 -15.25 -5.59 7.33
C THR A 185 -16.36 -6.43 6.68
N LEU A 186 -16.56 -7.67 7.15
CA LEU A 186 -17.53 -8.62 6.58
C LEU A 186 -18.89 -8.62 7.30
N TYR A 187 -18.92 -8.26 8.59
CA TYR A 187 -20.14 -8.34 9.42
C TYR A 187 -20.72 -6.97 9.84
N GLY A 188 -19.98 -5.87 9.68
CA GLY A 188 -20.31 -4.56 10.24
C GLY A 188 -21.34 -3.72 9.48
N ARG A 189 -22.39 -4.32 8.91
CA ARG A 189 -23.49 -3.56 8.28
C ARG A 189 -24.89 -3.96 8.78
N GLY A 190 -25.02 -4.96 9.63
CA GLY A 190 -26.33 -5.41 10.12
C GLY A 190 -26.99 -4.49 11.16
N ASP A 191 -26.19 -3.82 12.01
CA ASP A 191 -26.70 -3.38 13.32
C ASP A 191 -26.52 -1.88 13.62
N ASP A 192 -25.91 -1.10 12.72
CA ASP A 192 -25.63 0.34 12.96
C ASP A 192 -26.65 1.29 12.28
N GLU A 193 -27.77 0.76 11.79
CA GLU A 193 -28.88 1.54 11.23
C GLU A 193 -29.88 1.93 12.32
N GLU A 194 -29.41 2.45 13.45
CA GLU A 194 -30.21 3.20 14.42
C GLU A 194 -29.26 3.89 15.40
N LEU A 195 -29.12 5.21 15.31
CA LEU A 195 -29.15 6.17 16.43
C LEU A 195 -29.10 7.62 15.88
N PRO A 196 -29.76 8.57 16.57
CA PRO A 196 -30.41 9.72 15.96
C PRO A 196 -29.53 10.95 15.77
N HIS A 197 -30.06 11.87 14.95
CA HIS A 197 -29.59 13.21 14.55
C HIS A 197 -28.72 13.98 15.55
#